data_AF-A0A819TBB2-F1
#
_entry.id   AF-A0A819TBB2-F1
#
_cell.length_a   1.000
_cell.length_b   1.000
_cell.length_c   1.000
_cell.angle_alpha   90.00
_cell.angle_beta   90.00
_cell.angle_gamma   90.00
#
_symmetry.space_group_name_H-M   'P 1'
#
loop_
_entity.id
_entity.type
_entity.pdbx_description
1 polymer ?
#
loop_
_entity_poly.entity_id
_entity_poly.type
_entity_poly.pdbx_seq_one_letter_code
_entity_poly.pdbx_strand_id
1 'polypeptide(L)'
;MFLDAFPIVYQDKRNWSEGIGELPFIGVLIGIILATIYTILDNIRYNYTTNKYNPQCPLPETRLPPAIVGSICLPIGLFWFAWTNSPSIHWIVSVIASVPFGFGMTSIFVGVFNYLIDTYTIYTASAFAANMIIRYIFGSVFLLFTNQMYEKLGIHWATSIPAFLTLICLPFPFIFYKYGTGMPASEINELNQSGDILLQRQISSDDAIICEISRKYKILPEMANHLRGLRDYEIVIVCDDSGSMKTEVDDTERTRWDELREFVKIVLDIGVRYDSNGVDIYFLNREKLLVVREPRTVEQAFSEPPSGLTPMVPVLKKIFQSELARRGRDKKLLI
;
A
#
# COMPACT_ATOMS: atom_id res chain seq x y z
N MET A 1 11.89 -3.36 -25.79
CA MET A 1 12.92 -4.29 -26.28
C MET A 1 12.35 -5.57 -26.91
N PHE A 2 11.59 -6.43 -26.22
CA PHE A 2 11.03 -7.63 -26.87
C PHE A 2 10.08 -7.29 -28.03
N LEU A 3 9.24 -6.27 -27.86
CA LEU A 3 8.32 -5.81 -28.91
C LEU A 3 9.06 -5.21 -30.13
N ASP A 4 10.21 -4.58 -29.92
CA ASP A 4 11.05 -4.04 -31.00
C ASP A 4 11.80 -5.14 -31.76
N ALA A 5 11.87 -6.36 -31.19
CA ALA A 5 12.46 -7.51 -31.87
C ALA A 5 11.61 -7.98 -33.06
N PHE A 6 10.30 -7.72 -33.04
CA PHE A 6 9.36 -8.19 -34.06
C PHE A 6 9.66 -7.62 -35.46
N PRO A 7 9.75 -6.29 -35.66
CA PRO A 7 10.11 -5.74 -36.97
C PRO A 7 11.48 -6.26 -37.43
N ILE A 8 12.48 -6.34 -36.53
CA ILE A 8 13.82 -6.85 -36.87
C ILE A 8 13.78 -8.33 -37.34
N VAL A 9 13.00 -9.17 -36.66
CA VAL A 9 12.93 -10.61 -36.96
C VAL A 9 12.05 -10.92 -38.18
N TYR A 10 10.91 -10.24 -38.34
CA TYR A 10 9.94 -10.56 -39.38
C TYR A 10 10.09 -9.68 -40.62
N GLN A 11 10.40 -8.39 -40.47
CA GLN A 11 10.61 -7.49 -41.60
C GLN A 11 12.05 -7.62 -42.11
N ASP A 12 13.09 -7.43 -41.28
CA ASP A 12 14.47 -7.44 -41.80
C ASP A 12 14.99 -8.84 -42.15
N LYS A 13 14.76 -9.84 -41.28
CA LYS A 13 15.32 -11.19 -41.48
C LYS A 13 14.45 -12.10 -42.34
N ARG A 14 13.14 -11.90 -42.37
CA ARG A 14 12.19 -12.72 -43.16
C ARG A 14 11.58 -11.97 -44.35
N ASN A 15 11.90 -10.69 -44.55
CA ASN A 15 11.41 -9.85 -45.65
C ASN A 15 9.88 -9.78 -45.75
N TRP A 16 9.18 -9.80 -44.62
CA TRP A 16 7.74 -9.60 -44.60
C TRP A 16 7.40 -8.12 -44.80
N SER A 17 6.27 -7.84 -45.45
CA SER A 17 5.77 -6.46 -45.54
C SER A 17 5.45 -5.91 -44.15
N GLU A 18 5.52 -4.58 -43.99
CA GLU A 18 5.36 -3.91 -42.69
C GLU A 18 4.11 -4.37 -41.94
N GLY A 19 2.95 -4.38 -42.64
CA GLY A 19 1.69 -4.83 -42.05
C GLY A 19 1.67 -6.31 -41.66
N ILE A 20 2.37 -7.19 -42.39
CA ILE A 20 2.42 -8.62 -42.05
C ILE A 20 3.41 -8.88 -40.91
N GLY A 21 4.50 -8.11 -40.84
CA GLY A 21 5.51 -8.16 -39.80
C GLY A 21 4.98 -7.94 -38.38
N GLU A 22 3.81 -7.29 -38.27
CA GLU A 22 3.15 -7.00 -36.99
C GLU A 22 2.11 -8.05 -36.56
N LEU A 23 1.63 -8.93 -37.45
CA LEU A 23 0.68 -10.00 -37.06
C LEU A 23 1.11 -10.83 -35.84
N PRO A 24 2.41 -11.13 -35.62
CA PRO A 24 2.85 -11.83 -34.42
C PRO A 24 2.46 -11.18 -33.07
N PHE A 25 2.10 -9.88 -33.04
CA PHE A 25 1.53 -9.23 -31.85
C PHE A 25 0.21 -9.88 -31.40
N ILE A 26 -0.50 -10.57 -32.30
CA ILE A 26 -1.71 -11.34 -31.96
C ILE A 26 -1.38 -12.44 -30.94
N GLY A 27 -0.20 -13.06 -31.01
CA GLY A 27 0.21 -14.05 -30.01
C GLY A 27 0.37 -13.44 -28.61
N VAL A 28 0.90 -12.22 -28.52
CA VAL A 28 0.99 -11.46 -27.26
C VAL A 28 -0.43 -11.15 -26.75
N LEU A 29 -1.33 -10.69 -27.62
CA LEU A 29 -2.73 -10.41 -27.27
C LEU A 29 -3.45 -11.65 -26.70
N ILE A 30 -3.27 -12.81 -27.33
CA ILE A 30 -3.83 -14.08 -26.82
C ILE A 30 -3.28 -14.38 -25.41
N GLY A 31 -1.97 -14.20 -25.20
CA GLY A 31 -1.35 -14.33 -23.88
C GLY A 31 -1.96 -13.40 -22.82
N ILE A 32 -2.20 -12.14 -23.17
CA ILE A 32 -2.84 -11.14 -22.28
C ILE A 32 -4.27 -11.58 -21.90
N ILE A 33 -5.06 -12.06 -22.87
CA ILE A 33 -6.42 -12.53 -22.62
C ILE A 33 -6.41 -13.73 -21.66
N LEU A 34 -5.53 -14.70 -21.89
CA LEU A 34 -5.38 -15.87 -21.03
C LEU A 34 -4.96 -15.48 -19.60
N ALA A 35 -4.04 -14.53 -19.45
CA ALA A 35 -3.63 -14.03 -18.14
C ALA A 35 -4.75 -13.30 -17.42
N THR A 36 -5.58 -12.56 -18.16
CA THR A 36 -6.76 -11.87 -17.60
C THR A 36 -7.77 -12.88 -17.06
N ILE A 37 -8.12 -13.90 -17.85
CA ILE A 37 -9.01 -14.98 -17.43
C ILE A 37 -8.46 -15.67 -16.18
N TYR A 38 -7.18 -16.05 -16.20
CA TYR A 38 -6.52 -16.67 -15.07
C TYR A 38 -6.57 -15.80 -13.80
N THR A 39 -6.36 -14.50 -13.94
CA THR A 39 -6.39 -13.57 -12.79
C THR A 39 -7.80 -13.38 -12.24
N ILE A 40 -8.84 -13.43 -13.08
CA ILE A 40 -10.24 -13.43 -12.62
C ILE A 40 -10.52 -14.68 -11.78
N LEU A 41 -10.09 -15.85 -12.25
CA LEU A 41 -10.24 -17.11 -11.50
C LEU A 41 -9.49 -17.05 -10.15
N ASP A 42 -8.27 -16.52 -10.14
CA ASP A 42 -7.52 -16.34 -8.89
C ASP A 42 -8.19 -15.34 -7.93
N ASN A 43 -8.83 -14.28 -8.45
CA ASN A 43 -9.61 -13.35 -7.63
C ASN A 43 -10.81 -14.03 -6.96
N ILE A 44 -11.46 -14.98 -7.61
CA ILE A 44 -12.55 -15.77 -7.01
C ILE A 44 -12.00 -16.62 -5.85
N ARG A 45 -10.86 -17.30 -6.05
CA ARG A 45 -10.14 -18.03 -4.99
C ARG A 45 -9.79 -17.09 -3.83
N TYR A 46 -9.21 -15.94 -4.13
CA TYR A 46 -8.81 -14.94 -3.15
C TYR A 46 -10.00 -14.46 -2.31
N ASN A 47 -11.12 -14.11 -2.94
CA ASN A 47 -12.33 -13.66 -2.24
C ASN A 47 -12.90 -14.77 -1.35
N TYR A 48 -12.90 -16.01 -1.83
CA TYR A 48 -13.34 -17.17 -1.04
C TYR A 48 -12.45 -17.39 0.20
N THR A 49 -11.12 -17.41 0.02
CA THR A 49 -10.15 -17.62 1.10
C THR A 49 -10.18 -16.49 2.12
N THR A 50 -10.25 -15.23 1.67
CA THR A 50 -10.31 -14.05 2.54
C THR A 50 -11.60 -14.06 3.37
N ASN A 51 -12.75 -14.32 2.76
CA ASN A 51 -14.03 -14.37 3.47
C ASN A 51 -14.12 -15.53 4.47
N LYS A 52 -13.40 -16.63 4.24
CA LYS A 52 -13.45 -17.83 5.10
C LYS A 52 -12.48 -17.79 6.28
N TYR A 53 -11.27 -17.26 6.09
CA TYR A 53 -10.20 -17.38 7.08
C TYR A 53 -9.79 -16.06 7.71
N ASN A 54 -9.96 -14.92 7.04
CA ASN A 54 -9.62 -13.61 7.62
C ASN A 54 -10.40 -12.45 6.96
N PRO A 55 -11.72 -12.34 7.21
CA PRO A 55 -12.56 -11.32 6.56
C PRO A 55 -12.21 -9.87 6.97
N GLN A 56 -11.35 -9.69 7.98
CA GLN A 56 -11.06 -8.40 8.61
C GLN A 56 -9.64 -7.87 8.32
N CYS A 57 -8.69 -8.72 7.91
CA CYS A 57 -7.32 -8.35 7.52
C CYS A 57 -6.81 -9.27 6.40
N PRO A 58 -7.07 -8.97 5.12
CA PRO A 58 -6.46 -9.70 4.01
C PRO A 58 -4.95 -9.46 3.96
N LEU A 59 -4.17 -10.54 3.96
CA LEU A 59 -2.72 -10.51 3.75
C LEU A 59 -2.40 -10.17 2.28
N PRO A 60 -1.66 -9.09 1.98
CA PRO A 60 -1.28 -8.69 0.61
C PRO A 60 -0.57 -9.81 -0.17
N GLU A 61 0.14 -10.70 0.53
CA GLU A 61 0.89 -11.84 -0.02
C GLU A 61 -0.02 -12.84 -0.74
N THR A 62 -1.30 -12.90 -0.36
CA THR A 62 -2.29 -13.82 -0.95
C THR A 62 -2.58 -13.48 -2.42
N ARG A 63 -2.22 -12.27 -2.88
CA ARG A 63 -2.34 -11.77 -4.26
C ARG A 63 -1.16 -12.12 -5.17
N LEU A 64 -0.05 -12.62 -4.63
CA LEU A 64 1.16 -12.94 -5.39
C LEU A 64 1.12 -14.22 -6.26
N PRO A 65 0.23 -15.22 -6.06
CA PRO A 65 0.25 -16.44 -6.87
C PRO A 65 0.22 -16.21 -8.39
N PRO A 66 -0.54 -15.25 -8.95
CA PRO A 66 -0.43 -14.94 -10.37
C PRO A 66 0.94 -14.39 -10.79
N ALA A 67 1.58 -13.57 -9.96
CA ALA A 67 2.92 -13.07 -10.25
C ALA A 67 3.96 -14.21 -10.22
N ILE A 68 3.80 -15.20 -9.35
CA ILE A 68 4.65 -16.40 -9.30
C ILE A 68 4.55 -17.18 -10.61
N VAL A 69 3.33 -17.51 -11.05
CA VAL A 69 3.12 -18.25 -12.30
C VAL A 69 3.65 -17.43 -13.49
N GLY A 70 3.39 -16.13 -13.50
CA GLY A 70 3.90 -15.23 -14.54
C GLY A 70 5.43 -15.17 -14.59
N SER A 71 6.10 -15.19 -13.43
CA SER A 71 7.57 -15.15 -13.34
C SER A 71 8.26 -16.37 -13.96
N ILE A 72 7.57 -17.51 -14.05
CA ILE A 72 8.05 -18.72 -14.71
C ILE A 72 7.75 -18.66 -16.21
N CYS A 73 6.52 -18.26 -16.59
CA CYS A 73 6.09 -18.22 -17.99
C CYS A 73 6.88 -17.21 -18.82
N LEU A 74 7.27 -16.07 -18.23
CA LEU A 74 7.95 -14.99 -18.93
C LEU A 74 9.35 -15.37 -19.48
N PRO A 75 10.29 -15.94 -18.70
CA PRO A 75 11.56 -16.41 -19.24
C PRO A 75 11.37 -17.58 -20.22
N ILE A 76 10.40 -18.47 -20.00
CA ILE A 76 10.08 -19.55 -20.95
C ILE A 76 9.73 -18.96 -22.33
N GLY A 77 8.83 -17.96 -22.38
CA GLY A 77 8.46 -17.31 -23.64
C GLY A 77 9.62 -16.59 -24.32
N LEU A 78 10.46 -15.90 -23.54
CA LEU A 78 11.62 -15.18 -24.09
C LEU A 78 12.70 -16.12 -24.63
N PHE A 79 13.06 -17.19 -23.90
CA PHE A 79 14.03 -18.17 -24.40
C PHE A 79 13.48 -18.94 -25.59
N TRP A 80 12.21 -19.34 -25.56
CA TRP A 80 11.57 -19.99 -26.69
C TRP A 80 11.63 -19.09 -27.93
N PHE A 81 11.24 -17.82 -27.83
CA PHE A 81 11.33 -16.89 -28.95
C PHE A 81 12.78 -16.70 -29.43
N ALA A 82 13.73 -16.51 -28.51
CA ALA A 82 15.13 -16.26 -28.83
C ALA A 82 15.74 -17.38 -29.69
N TRP A 83 15.39 -18.64 -29.44
CA TRP A 83 15.93 -19.78 -30.18
C TRP A 83 15.09 -20.22 -31.38
N THR A 84 13.89 -19.66 -31.54
CA THR A 84 12.97 -20.01 -32.66
C THR A 84 12.75 -18.87 -33.65
N ASN A 85 13.40 -17.73 -33.44
CA ASN A 85 13.31 -16.56 -34.33
C ASN A 85 14.14 -16.68 -35.62
N SER A 86 14.86 -17.79 -35.85
CA SER A 86 15.62 -18.02 -37.10
C SER A 86 14.69 -18.13 -38.32
N PRO A 87 15.05 -17.56 -39.49
CA PRO A 87 14.35 -17.77 -40.75
C PRO A 87 14.24 -19.24 -41.17
N SER A 88 15.16 -20.11 -40.71
CA SER A 88 15.12 -21.56 -40.99
C SER A 88 13.98 -22.30 -40.26
N ILE A 89 13.42 -21.71 -39.21
CA ILE A 89 12.34 -22.30 -38.40
C ILE A 89 11.02 -21.65 -38.84
N HIS A 90 9.96 -22.47 -38.94
CA HIS A 90 8.64 -21.99 -39.31
C HIS A 90 8.18 -20.89 -38.34
N TRP A 91 7.80 -19.74 -38.91
CA TRP A 91 7.48 -18.51 -38.19
C TRP A 91 6.49 -18.72 -37.03
N ILE A 92 5.53 -19.63 -37.20
CA ILE A 92 4.48 -19.90 -36.21
C ILE A 92 5.05 -20.31 -34.85
N VAL A 93 6.21 -20.97 -34.80
CA VAL A 93 6.83 -21.41 -33.54
C VAL A 93 7.25 -20.18 -32.72
N SER A 94 7.88 -19.20 -33.36
CA SER A 94 8.23 -17.93 -32.70
C SER A 94 7.00 -17.09 -32.33
N VAL A 95 5.91 -17.17 -33.12
CA VAL A 95 4.65 -16.48 -32.76
C VAL A 95 3.99 -17.12 -31.54
N ILE A 96 3.98 -18.46 -31.45
CA ILE A 96 3.43 -19.16 -30.29
C ILE A 96 4.24 -18.85 -29.03
N ALA A 97 5.55 -18.65 -29.14
CA ALA A 97 6.39 -18.24 -28.02
C ALA A 97 6.03 -16.86 -27.42
N SER A 98 5.34 -15.99 -28.17
CA SER A 98 4.88 -14.70 -27.66
C SER A 98 3.66 -14.81 -26.73
N VAL A 99 2.94 -15.95 -26.76
CA VAL A 99 1.81 -16.25 -25.86
C VAL A 99 2.25 -16.36 -24.38
N PRO A 100 3.19 -17.26 -24.00
CA PRO A 100 3.65 -17.34 -22.61
C PRO A 100 4.34 -16.05 -22.15
N PHE A 101 4.97 -15.28 -23.05
CA PHE A 101 5.49 -13.95 -22.75
C PHE A 101 4.37 -12.96 -22.38
N GLY A 102 3.34 -12.83 -23.22
CA GLY A 102 2.20 -11.93 -22.96
C GLY A 102 1.44 -12.33 -21.70
N PHE A 103 1.29 -13.63 -21.48
CA PHE A 103 0.69 -14.19 -20.26
C PHE A 103 1.53 -13.80 -19.03
N GLY A 104 2.81 -14.14 -19.02
CA GLY A 104 3.68 -13.87 -17.87
C GLY A 104 3.82 -12.39 -17.55
N MET A 105 3.92 -11.54 -18.58
CA MET A 105 4.02 -10.08 -18.43
C MET A 105 2.78 -9.55 -17.72
N THR A 106 1.59 -9.95 -18.20
CA THR A 106 0.32 -9.47 -17.67
C THR A 106 0.09 -9.96 -16.25
N SER A 107 0.34 -11.24 -15.97
CA SER A 107 0.16 -11.81 -14.64
C SER A 107 1.09 -11.17 -13.60
N ILE A 108 2.34 -10.86 -13.96
CA ILE A 108 3.25 -10.09 -13.09
C ILE A 108 2.71 -8.67 -12.89
N PHE A 109 2.27 -7.98 -13.94
CA PHE A 109 1.74 -6.62 -13.82
C PHE A 109 0.54 -6.53 -12.89
N VAL A 110 -0.44 -7.39 -13.11
CA VAL A 110 -1.66 -7.39 -12.30
C VAL A 110 -1.34 -7.80 -10.86
N GLY A 111 -0.47 -8.80 -10.66
CA GLY A 111 -0.02 -9.20 -9.32
C GLY A 111 0.69 -8.08 -8.56
N VAL A 112 1.63 -7.38 -9.20
CA VAL A 112 2.34 -6.25 -8.59
C VAL A 112 1.40 -5.08 -8.31
N PHE A 113 0.48 -4.73 -9.22
CA PHE A 113 -0.47 -3.66 -8.97
C PHE A 113 -1.41 -3.97 -7.82
N ASN A 114 -1.96 -5.19 -7.75
CA ASN A 114 -2.78 -5.63 -6.63
C ASN A 114 -2.00 -5.60 -5.32
N TYR A 115 -0.75 -6.09 -5.33
CA TYR A 115 0.12 -6.02 -4.16
C TYR A 115 0.40 -4.57 -3.71
N LEU A 116 0.67 -3.65 -4.65
CA LEU A 116 0.90 -2.24 -4.33
C LEU A 116 -0.35 -1.54 -3.78
N ILE A 117 -1.55 -1.88 -4.28
CA ILE A 117 -2.83 -1.38 -3.74
C ILE A 117 -3.00 -1.85 -2.29
N ASP A 118 -2.80 -3.15 -2.07
CA ASP A 118 -3.05 -3.77 -0.78
C ASP A 118 -1.95 -3.38 0.25
N THR A 119 -0.72 -3.09 -0.19
CA THR A 119 0.40 -2.69 0.69
C THR A 119 0.48 -1.18 0.94
N TYR A 120 0.20 -0.36 -0.08
CA TYR A 120 0.34 1.10 -0.02
C TYR A 120 -1.00 1.82 -0.12
N THR A 121 -2.08 1.30 0.47
CA THR A 121 -3.46 1.74 0.21
C THR A 121 -3.64 3.27 0.18
N ILE A 122 -3.06 4.01 1.13
CA ILE A 122 -3.12 5.48 1.23
C ILE A 122 -2.25 6.18 0.18
N TYR A 123 -1.09 5.61 -0.12
CA TYR A 123 -0.10 6.13 -1.07
C TYR A 123 -0.12 5.40 -2.41
N THR A 124 -1.21 4.69 -2.74
CA THR A 124 -1.30 3.82 -3.93
C THR A 124 -0.98 4.59 -5.20
N ALA A 125 -1.54 5.80 -5.32
CA ALA A 125 -1.30 6.66 -6.48
C ALA A 125 0.18 7.05 -6.61
N SER A 126 0.85 7.36 -5.50
CA SER A 126 2.28 7.68 -5.48
C SER A 126 3.13 6.45 -5.78
N ALA A 127 2.80 5.30 -5.20
CA ALA A 127 3.49 4.03 -5.45
C ALA A 127 3.35 3.59 -6.93
N PHE A 128 2.18 3.79 -7.53
CA PHE A 128 1.96 3.57 -8.96
C PHE A 128 2.79 4.50 -9.81
N ALA A 129 2.82 5.79 -9.49
CA ALA A 129 3.64 6.76 -10.20
C ALA A 129 5.13 6.40 -10.13
N ALA A 130 5.64 6.04 -8.94
CA ALA A 130 7.01 5.59 -8.77
C ALA A 130 7.32 4.33 -9.59
N ASN A 131 6.43 3.33 -9.55
CA ASN A 131 6.54 2.11 -10.36
C ASN A 131 6.57 2.42 -11.88
N MET A 132 5.72 3.33 -12.35
CA MET A 132 5.70 3.76 -13.75
C MET A 132 7.00 4.46 -14.15
N ILE A 133 7.48 5.41 -13.34
CA ILE A 133 8.72 6.15 -13.60
C ILE A 133 9.90 5.18 -13.73
N ILE A 134 10.07 4.26 -12.78
CA ILE A 134 11.14 3.27 -12.82
C ILE A 134 11.07 2.45 -14.12
N ARG A 135 9.88 1.94 -14.47
CA ARG A 135 9.68 1.17 -15.70
C ARG A 135 9.99 1.98 -16.96
N TYR A 136 9.61 3.25 -17.01
CA TYR A 136 9.88 4.11 -18.16
C TYR A 136 11.37 4.44 -18.28
N ILE A 137 12.06 4.72 -17.17
CA ILE A 137 13.50 4.93 -17.18
C ILE A 137 14.21 3.69 -17.74
N PHE A 138 13.90 2.50 -17.20
CA PHE A 138 14.48 1.26 -17.72
C PHE A 138 14.10 1.04 -19.19
N GLY A 139 12.82 1.23 -19.56
CA GLY A 139 12.36 1.14 -20.94
C GLY A 139 13.18 2.03 -21.89
N SER A 140 13.34 3.31 -21.56
CA SER A 140 14.10 4.28 -22.34
C SER A 140 15.58 3.90 -22.43
N VAL A 141 16.22 3.53 -21.32
CA VAL A 141 17.64 3.16 -21.30
C VAL A 141 17.90 1.93 -22.18
N PHE A 142 17.08 0.89 -22.06
CA PHE A 142 17.25 -0.33 -22.87
C PHE A 142 16.95 -0.10 -24.36
N LEU A 143 16.02 0.80 -24.71
CA LEU A 143 15.74 1.15 -26.10
C LEU A 143 16.92 1.82 -26.81
N LEU A 144 17.70 2.66 -26.12
CA LEU A 144 18.82 3.42 -26.73
C LEU A 144 19.88 2.54 -27.38
N PHE A 145 20.10 1.32 -26.87
CA PHE A 145 21.10 0.39 -27.40
C PHE A 145 20.47 -0.86 -28.03
N THR A 146 19.14 -0.95 -28.14
CA THR A 146 18.47 -2.14 -28.68
C THR A 146 18.94 -2.44 -30.12
N ASN A 147 18.91 -1.46 -31.02
CA ASN A 147 19.34 -1.68 -32.42
C ASN A 147 20.80 -2.13 -32.52
N GLN A 148 21.70 -1.44 -31.82
CA GLN A 148 23.14 -1.77 -31.80
C GLN A 148 23.39 -3.16 -31.22
N MET A 149 22.59 -3.58 -30.24
CA MET A 149 22.64 -4.91 -29.65
C MET A 149 22.22 -5.99 -30.67
N TYR A 150 21.11 -5.78 -31.41
CA TYR A 150 20.65 -6.72 -32.44
C TYR A 150 21.62 -6.82 -33.62
N GLU A 151 22.26 -5.72 -34.01
CA GLU A 151 23.28 -5.71 -35.08
C GLU A 151 24.54 -6.50 -34.70
N LYS A 152 25.05 -6.33 -33.47
CA LYS A 152 26.33 -6.94 -33.05
C LYS A 152 26.20 -8.37 -32.53
N LEU A 153 25.16 -8.66 -31.74
CA LEU A 153 24.96 -9.99 -31.12
C LEU A 153 24.11 -10.93 -31.99
N GLY A 154 23.37 -10.39 -32.96
CA GLY A 154 22.42 -11.13 -33.76
C GLY A 154 21.12 -11.45 -33.03
N ILE A 155 20.13 -11.92 -33.79
CA ILE A 155 18.74 -12.09 -33.32
C ILE A 155 18.57 -13.07 -32.16
N HIS A 156 19.41 -14.11 -32.08
CA HIS A 156 19.33 -15.12 -31.04
C HIS A 156 19.84 -14.59 -29.69
N TRP A 157 21.09 -14.11 -29.67
CA TRP A 157 21.73 -13.65 -28.45
C TRP A 157 21.16 -12.32 -27.95
N ALA A 158 20.81 -11.39 -28.84
CA ALA A 158 20.17 -10.14 -28.46
C ALA A 158 18.84 -10.37 -27.73
N THR A 159 18.03 -11.35 -28.18
CA THR A 159 16.77 -11.70 -27.52
C THR A 159 16.96 -12.55 -26.25
N SER A 160 18.11 -13.20 -26.08
CA SER A 160 18.44 -14.00 -24.89
C SER A 160 18.83 -13.13 -23.69
N ILE A 161 19.42 -11.95 -23.92
CA ILE A 161 19.78 -11.00 -22.84
C ILE A 161 18.58 -10.65 -21.92
N PRO A 162 17.41 -10.23 -22.43
CA PRO A 162 16.25 -9.98 -21.57
C PRO A 162 15.71 -11.27 -20.95
N ALA A 163 15.90 -12.43 -21.59
CA ALA A 163 15.51 -13.73 -21.04
C ALA A 163 16.35 -14.09 -19.80
N PHE A 164 17.65 -13.81 -19.82
CA PHE A 164 18.51 -13.97 -18.65
C PHE A 164 18.18 -12.97 -17.54
N LEU A 165 17.86 -11.72 -17.90
CA LEU A 165 17.47 -10.71 -16.92
C LEU A 165 16.19 -11.14 -16.17
N THR A 166 15.22 -11.68 -16.89
CA THR A 166 13.96 -12.13 -16.28
C THR A 166 14.15 -13.40 -15.46
N LEU A 167 15.11 -14.27 -15.85
CA LEU A 167 15.52 -15.41 -15.05
C LEU A 167 16.16 -14.99 -13.72
N ILE A 168 16.98 -13.93 -13.71
CA ILE A 168 17.56 -13.37 -12.46
C ILE A 168 16.46 -12.79 -11.55
N CYS A 169 15.41 -12.21 -12.14
CA CYS A 169 14.28 -11.65 -11.39
C CYS A 169 13.22 -12.69 -10.97
N LEU A 170 13.25 -13.90 -11.53
CA LEU A 170 12.32 -15.00 -11.23
C LEU A 170 12.14 -15.29 -9.73
N PRO A 171 13.19 -15.34 -8.87
CA PRO A 171 13.00 -15.67 -7.46
C PRO A 171 12.28 -14.59 -6.65
N PHE A 172 12.17 -13.34 -7.13
CA PHE A 172 11.61 -12.25 -6.32
C PHE A 172 10.17 -12.49 -5.85
N PRO A 173 9.19 -12.83 -6.72
CA PRO A 173 7.83 -13.11 -6.26
C PRO A 173 7.75 -14.28 -5.26
N PHE A 174 8.62 -15.29 -5.39
CA PHE A 174 8.69 -16.39 -4.44
C PHE A 174 9.22 -15.95 -3.08
N ILE A 175 10.26 -15.12 -3.07
CA ILE A 175 10.84 -14.56 -1.85
C ILE A 175 9.79 -13.69 -1.15
N PHE A 176 9.12 -12.79 -1.87
CA PHE A 176 8.07 -11.96 -1.27
C PHE A 176 6.90 -12.81 -0.76
N TYR A 177 6.52 -13.88 -1.46
CA TYR A 177 5.47 -14.79 -0.99
C TYR A 177 5.87 -15.55 0.29
N LYS A 178 7.13 -15.96 0.43
CA LYS A 178 7.63 -16.74 1.58
C LYS A 178 8.03 -15.88 2.78
N TYR A 179 8.55 -14.68 2.55
CA TYR A 179 9.04 -13.78 3.61
C TYR A 179 8.08 -12.66 3.97
N GLY A 180 7.06 -12.38 3.14
CA GLY A 180 5.95 -11.49 3.50
C GLY A 180 5.07 -12.06 4.62
N THR A 181 5.12 -13.38 4.87
CA THR A 181 4.51 -14.04 6.04
C THR A 181 5.35 -13.84 7.31
N GLY A 182 5.73 -12.60 7.62
CA GLY A 182 6.61 -12.21 8.73
C GLY A 182 6.11 -12.46 10.15
N MET A 183 5.12 -13.35 10.36
CA MET A 183 4.87 -14.04 11.63
C MET A 183 4.38 -15.47 11.33
N PRO A 184 5.20 -16.52 11.55
CA PRO A 184 4.72 -17.90 11.49
C PRO A 184 3.74 -18.15 12.64
N ALA A 185 2.53 -18.60 12.31
CA ALA A 185 1.47 -18.92 13.27
C ALA A 185 1.87 -19.94 14.37
N SER A 186 3.01 -20.63 14.23
CA SER A 186 3.55 -21.56 15.22
C SER A 186 4.11 -20.87 16.47
N GLU A 187 4.71 -19.69 16.34
CA GLU A 187 5.28 -18.94 17.48
C GLU A 187 4.18 -18.25 18.32
N ILE A 188 3.05 -17.94 17.69
CA ILE A 188 1.84 -17.41 18.35
C ILE A 188 1.17 -18.49 19.22
N ASN A 189 1.28 -19.77 18.84
CA ASN A 189 0.58 -20.85 19.53
C ASN A 189 1.28 -21.30 20.84
N GLU A 190 2.61 -21.17 20.90
CA GLU A 190 3.38 -21.47 22.12
C GLU A 190 3.33 -20.34 23.15
N LEU A 191 3.19 -19.08 22.70
CA LEU A 191 3.00 -17.92 23.58
C LEU A 191 1.57 -17.79 24.12
N ASN A 192 0.54 -18.28 23.39
CA ASN A 192 -0.85 -18.28 23.83
C ASN A 192 -1.10 -19.21 25.03
N GLN A 193 -0.50 -20.42 25.05
CA GLN A 193 -0.81 -21.42 26.08
C GLN A 193 -0.46 -21.02 27.53
N SER A 194 0.49 -20.10 27.73
CA SER A 194 0.98 -19.76 29.07
C SER A 194 0.33 -18.49 29.68
N GLY A 195 -0.45 -17.71 28.91
CA GLY A 195 -1.00 -16.41 29.34
C GLY A 195 -2.52 -16.32 29.49
N ASP A 196 -3.24 -17.42 29.25
CA ASP A 196 -4.59 -17.35 28.68
C ASP A 196 -5.77 -17.07 29.63
N ILE A 197 -5.63 -17.05 30.96
CA ILE A 197 -6.85 -16.99 31.82
C ILE A 197 -7.21 -15.57 32.28
N LEU A 198 -6.26 -14.64 32.36
CA LEU A 198 -6.53 -13.26 32.81
C LEU A 198 -6.51 -12.22 31.68
N LEU A 199 -5.75 -12.44 30.60
CA LEU A 199 -5.64 -11.51 29.46
C LEU A 199 -6.81 -11.62 28.47
N GLN A 200 -7.44 -12.79 28.35
CA GLN A 200 -8.49 -13.05 27.35
C GLN A 200 -9.77 -12.22 27.58
N ARG A 201 -10.01 -11.80 28.83
CA ARG A 201 -11.14 -10.92 29.18
C ARG A 201 -10.89 -9.46 28.82
N GLN A 202 -9.64 -9.04 28.70
CA GLN A 202 -9.24 -7.68 28.34
C GLN A 202 -9.06 -7.50 26.83
N ILE A 203 -8.47 -8.48 26.14
CA ILE A 203 -8.22 -8.43 24.69
C ILE A 203 -9.54 -8.40 23.87
N SER A 204 -10.60 -9.07 24.33
CA SER A 204 -11.91 -9.03 23.66
C SER A 204 -12.59 -7.65 23.68
N SER A 205 -12.24 -6.77 24.62
CA SER A 205 -12.80 -5.40 24.69
C SER A 205 -12.09 -4.46 23.70
N ASP A 206 -10.84 -4.76 23.39
CA ASP A 206 -9.93 -3.87 22.70
C ASP A 206 -10.06 -3.95 21.18
N ASP A 207 -10.18 -5.18 20.68
CA ASP A 207 -10.47 -5.43 19.27
C ASP A 207 -11.86 -4.86 18.90
N ALA A 208 -12.79 -4.81 19.86
CA ALA A 208 -14.09 -4.18 19.68
C ALA A 208 -14.00 -2.65 19.54
N ILE A 209 -13.20 -1.98 20.40
CA ILE A 209 -12.96 -0.53 20.34
C ILE A 209 -12.28 -0.15 19.01
N ILE A 210 -11.25 -0.91 18.60
CA ILE A 210 -10.53 -0.71 17.34
C ILE A 210 -11.46 -0.88 16.14
N CYS A 211 -12.30 -1.91 16.14
CA CYS A 211 -13.30 -2.13 15.10
C CYS A 211 -14.33 -0.99 15.03
N GLU A 212 -14.78 -0.47 16.18
CA GLU A 212 -15.75 0.62 16.23
C GLU A 212 -15.16 1.93 15.70
N ILE A 213 -13.94 2.27 16.12
CA ILE A 213 -13.20 3.46 15.66
C ILE A 213 -12.88 3.37 14.16
N SER A 214 -12.40 2.21 13.72
CA SER A 214 -12.12 1.92 12.31
C SER A 214 -13.37 2.11 11.45
N ARG A 215 -14.54 1.63 11.91
CA ARG A 215 -15.81 1.80 11.20
C ARG A 215 -16.31 3.25 11.21
N LYS A 216 -16.25 3.92 12.37
CA LYS A 216 -16.80 5.26 12.57
C LYS A 216 -16.02 6.33 11.80
N TYR A 217 -14.69 6.22 11.80
CA TYR A 217 -13.79 7.19 11.17
C TYR A 217 -13.16 6.71 9.87
N LYS A 218 -13.58 5.53 9.38
CA LYS A 218 -13.02 4.89 8.17
C LYS A 218 -11.50 4.74 8.23
N ILE A 219 -10.95 4.52 9.43
CA ILE A 219 -9.52 4.33 9.67
C ILE A 219 -9.17 2.89 9.31
N LEU A 220 -8.07 2.66 8.59
CA LEU A 220 -7.63 1.32 8.25
C LEU A 220 -7.32 0.49 9.51
N PRO A 221 -7.71 -0.79 9.57
CA PRO A 221 -7.49 -1.64 10.76
C PRO A 221 -6.03 -1.70 11.22
N GLU A 222 -5.07 -1.65 10.29
CA GLU A 222 -3.64 -1.64 10.59
C GLU A 222 -3.18 -0.36 11.30
N MET A 223 -3.67 0.81 10.85
CA MET A 223 -3.44 2.08 11.56
C MET A 223 -4.18 2.12 12.89
N ALA A 224 -5.36 1.52 12.96
CA ALA A 224 -6.13 1.42 14.19
C ALA A 224 -5.42 0.53 15.23
N ASN A 225 -4.57 -0.41 14.81
CA ASN A 225 -3.70 -1.16 15.73
C ASN A 225 -2.62 -0.28 16.38
N HIS A 226 -2.14 0.78 15.71
CA HIS A 226 -1.21 1.73 16.35
C HIS A 226 -1.89 2.53 17.47
N LEU A 227 -3.21 2.67 17.43
CA LEU A 227 -3.99 3.32 18.50
C LEU A 227 -3.96 2.51 19.80
N ARG A 228 -3.59 1.22 19.78
CA ARG A 228 -3.37 0.43 21.01
C ARG A 228 -2.31 1.06 21.92
N GLY A 229 -1.30 1.70 21.32
CA GLY A 229 -0.24 2.37 22.05
C GLY A 229 -0.72 3.55 22.89
N LEU A 230 -1.90 4.13 22.59
CA LEU A 230 -2.46 5.26 23.33
C LEU A 230 -2.85 4.92 24.78
N ARG A 231 -2.96 3.64 25.14
CA ARG A 231 -3.31 3.23 26.51
C ARG A 231 -2.28 3.59 27.55
N ASP A 232 -1.02 3.55 27.13
CA ASP A 232 0.11 3.86 27.99
C ASP A 232 0.30 5.36 28.11
N TYR A 233 -0.58 6.17 27.52
CA TYR A 233 -0.50 7.62 27.54
C TYR A 233 -1.74 8.27 28.15
N GLU A 234 -1.52 9.36 28.89
CA GLU A 234 -2.52 10.37 29.20
C GLU A 234 -2.55 11.37 28.04
N ILE A 235 -3.72 11.53 27.44
CA ILE A 235 -3.90 12.37 26.25
C ILE A 235 -4.26 13.79 26.71
N VAL A 236 -3.44 14.76 26.29
CA VAL A 236 -3.67 16.18 26.50
C VAL A 236 -3.72 16.86 25.15
N ILE A 237 -4.81 17.56 24.88
CA ILE A 237 -4.99 18.31 23.62
C ILE A 237 -4.64 19.77 23.88
N VAL A 238 -3.76 20.36 23.07
CA VAL A 238 -3.47 21.79 23.09
C VAL A 238 -4.08 22.46 21.87
N CYS A 239 -5.10 23.28 22.11
CA CYS A 239 -5.85 24.02 21.10
C CYS A 239 -5.26 25.43 20.94
N ASP A 240 -4.86 25.77 19.72
CA ASP A 240 -4.57 27.15 19.35
C ASP A 240 -5.88 27.91 19.19
N ASP A 241 -6.12 28.91 20.04
CA ASP A 241 -7.26 29.83 19.98
C ASP A 241 -6.84 31.27 19.70
N SER A 242 -5.68 31.46 19.07
CA SER A 242 -5.17 32.77 18.66
C SER A 242 -5.97 33.36 17.50
N GLY A 243 -5.84 34.67 17.28
CA GLY A 243 -6.56 35.38 16.22
C GLY A 243 -6.35 34.83 14.80
N SER A 244 -5.23 34.14 14.53
CA SER A 244 -4.96 33.51 13.23
C SER A 244 -5.88 32.33 12.90
N MET A 245 -6.62 31.80 13.88
CA MET A 245 -7.57 30.71 13.64
C MET A 245 -8.88 31.16 13.00
N LYS A 246 -9.08 32.49 12.83
CA LYS A 246 -10.20 33.05 12.06
C LYS A 246 -10.00 32.97 10.54
N THR A 247 -8.83 32.54 10.07
CA THR A 247 -8.56 32.41 8.64
C THR A 247 -9.47 31.35 8.02
N GLU A 248 -10.10 31.70 6.89
CA GLU A 248 -10.93 30.80 6.08
C GLU A 248 -10.08 29.73 5.39
N VAL A 249 -10.69 28.57 5.15
CA VAL A 249 -10.05 27.43 4.47
C VAL A 249 -10.67 27.25 3.09
N ASP A 250 -9.83 27.26 2.05
CA ASP A 250 -10.13 26.86 0.65
C ASP A 250 -11.46 27.40 0.06
N ASP A 251 -11.68 28.73 0.10
CA ASP A 251 -12.90 29.40 -0.43
C ASP A 251 -14.23 28.84 0.14
N THR A 252 -14.18 28.22 1.32
CA THR A 252 -15.37 27.79 2.06
C THR A 252 -15.71 28.79 3.17
N GLU A 253 -16.97 28.87 3.60
CA GLU A 253 -17.39 29.66 4.77
C GLU A 253 -16.85 29.11 6.12
N ARG A 254 -15.96 28.09 6.09
CA ARG A 254 -15.40 27.46 7.29
C ARG A 254 -14.06 28.08 7.66
N THR A 255 -13.88 28.31 8.95
CA THR A 255 -12.62 28.82 9.50
C THR A 255 -11.72 27.68 9.99
N ARG A 256 -10.42 27.93 10.14
CA ARG A 256 -9.50 26.99 10.81
C ARG A 256 -9.96 26.63 12.21
N TRP A 257 -10.68 27.54 12.89
CA TRP A 257 -11.31 27.29 14.18
C TRP A 257 -12.41 26.22 14.11
N ASP A 258 -13.22 26.23 13.04
CA ASP A 258 -14.23 25.21 12.82
C ASP A 258 -13.62 23.84 12.51
N GLU A 259 -12.52 23.80 11.76
CA GLU A 259 -11.76 22.55 11.53
C GLU A 259 -11.13 22.02 12.81
N LEU A 260 -10.52 22.90 13.61
CA LEU A 260 -9.95 22.53 14.90
C LEU A 260 -11.02 21.95 15.82
N ARG A 261 -12.23 22.54 15.87
CA ARG A 261 -13.35 22.01 16.66
C ARG A 261 -13.66 20.56 16.31
N GLU A 262 -13.80 20.27 15.01
CA GLU A 262 -14.13 18.92 14.56
C GLU A 262 -12.97 17.94 14.82
N PHE A 263 -11.73 18.36 14.63
CA PHE A 263 -10.56 17.54 14.95
C PHE A 263 -10.51 17.18 16.45
N VAL A 264 -10.70 18.17 17.33
CA VAL A 264 -10.70 17.95 18.78
C VAL A 264 -11.82 16.99 19.20
N LYS A 265 -13.00 17.08 18.57
CA LYS A 265 -14.10 16.13 18.82
C LYS A 265 -13.73 14.69 18.44
N ILE A 266 -13.00 14.49 17.34
CA ILE A 266 -12.53 13.17 16.90
C ILE A 266 -11.49 12.62 17.89
N VAL A 267 -10.49 13.43 18.24
CA VAL A 267 -9.43 13.01 19.19
C VAL A 267 -10.01 12.72 20.56
N LEU A 268 -10.99 13.51 21.03
CA LEU A 268 -11.72 13.25 22.27
C LEU A 268 -12.47 11.91 22.21
N ASP A 269 -13.22 11.65 21.14
CA ASP A 269 -14.00 10.42 20.97
C ASP A 269 -13.12 9.16 20.95
N ILE A 270 -11.92 9.26 20.36
CA ILE A 270 -10.91 8.19 20.38
C ILE A 270 -10.26 8.09 21.76
N GLY A 271 -9.83 9.21 22.34
CA GLY A 271 -9.11 9.24 23.60
C GLY A 271 -9.93 8.72 24.77
N VAL A 272 -11.20 9.09 24.88
CA VAL A 272 -12.12 8.63 25.95
C VAL A 272 -12.40 7.13 25.87
N ARG A 273 -12.25 6.50 24.69
CA ARG A 273 -12.37 5.04 24.55
C ARG A 273 -11.15 4.28 25.06
N TYR A 274 -9.96 4.90 25.04
CA TYR A 274 -8.72 4.29 25.52
C TYR A 274 -8.34 4.72 26.94
N ASP A 275 -8.80 5.89 27.37
CA ASP A 275 -8.60 6.40 28.72
C ASP A 275 -9.93 6.74 29.38
N SER A 276 -10.36 5.88 30.32
CA SER A 276 -11.59 6.06 31.09
C SER A 276 -11.52 7.26 32.05
N ASN A 277 -10.33 7.80 32.30
CA ASN A 277 -10.15 8.98 33.13
C ASN A 277 -10.65 10.25 32.43
N GLY A 278 -10.59 10.33 31.10
CA GLY A 278 -10.98 11.49 30.29
C GLY A 278 -9.79 12.16 29.62
N VAL A 279 -10.04 13.15 28.76
CA VAL A 279 -9.01 13.89 28.03
C VAL A 279 -8.96 15.33 28.52
N ASP A 280 -7.77 15.87 28.73
CA ASP A 280 -7.60 17.28 29.11
C ASP A 280 -7.42 18.15 27.86
N ILE A 281 -8.08 19.30 27.83
CA ILE A 281 -8.03 20.24 26.72
C ILE A 281 -7.53 21.59 27.23
N TYR A 282 -6.36 21.99 26.77
CA TYR A 282 -5.75 23.27 27.07
C TYR A 282 -5.93 24.20 25.89
N PHE A 283 -6.32 25.44 26.16
CA PHE A 283 -6.31 26.50 25.16
C PHE A 283 -5.17 27.47 25.45
N LEU A 284 -4.71 28.19 24.43
CA LEU A 284 -3.60 29.12 24.60
C LEU A 284 -4.00 30.41 25.34
N ASN A 285 -5.20 30.91 25.11
CA ASN A 285 -5.65 32.22 25.61
C ASN A 285 -6.85 32.14 26.57
N ARG A 286 -7.49 30.98 26.75
CA ARG A 286 -8.65 30.79 27.64
C ARG A 286 -8.45 29.70 28.69
N GLU A 287 -9.47 29.49 29.53
CA GLU A 287 -9.42 28.48 30.58
C GLU A 287 -9.35 27.06 30.03
N LYS A 288 -8.64 26.20 30.75
CA LYS A 288 -8.48 24.78 30.42
C LYS A 288 -9.70 23.99 30.84
N LEU A 289 -10.00 22.94 30.08
CA LEU A 289 -11.00 21.94 30.43
C LEU A 289 -10.28 20.67 30.87
N LEU A 290 -10.63 20.16 32.04
CA LEU A 290 -10.02 18.96 32.58
C LEU A 290 -11.04 17.81 32.55
N VAL A 291 -10.57 16.59 32.32
CA VAL A 291 -11.37 15.36 32.39
C VAL A 291 -12.60 15.43 31.47
N VAL A 292 -12.38 15.91 30.24
CA VAL A 292 -13.45 16.01 29.24
C VAL A 292 -13.78 14.60 28.73
N ARG A 293 -15.08 14.28 28.71
CA ARG A 293 -15.59 12.98 28.26
C ARG A 293 -16.66 13.09 27.18
N GLU A 294 -17.38 14.21 27.17
CA GLU A 294 -18.50 14.42 26.26
C GLU A 294 -18.17 15.49 25.21
N PRO A 295 -18.47 15.24 23.92
CA PRO A 295 -18.27 16.22 22.85
C PRO A 295 -19.02 17.54 23.05
N ARG A 296 -20.11 17.55 23.82
CA ARG A 296 -20.91 18.76 24.10
C ARG A 296 -20.12 19.83 24.85
N THR A 297 -19.23 19.42 25.75
CA THR A 297 -18.37 20.36 26.49
C THR A 297 -17.39 21.06 25.54
N VAL A 298 -16.91 20.35 24.50
CA VAL A 298 -16.07 20.94 23.45
C VAL A 298 -16.88 21.94 22.62
N GLU A 299 -18.11 21.60 22.23
CA GLU A 299 -18.96 22.51 21.44
C GLU A 299 -19.24 23.83 22.17
N GLN A 300 -19.47 23.77 23.49
CA GLN A 300 -19.64 24.96 24.32
C GLN A 300 -18.36 25.81 24.35
N ALA A 301 -17.19 25.20 24.51
CA ALA A 301 -15.93 25.94 24.57
C ALA A 301 -15.52 26.56 23.23
N PHE A 302 -15.90 25.94 22.11
CA PHE A 302 -15.65 26.46 20.76
C PHE A 302 -16.70 27.48 20.28
N SER A 303 -17.76 27.71 21.05
CA SER A 303 -18.78 28.74 20.73
C SER A 303 -18.23 30.17 20.85
N GLU A 304 -17.21 30.36 21.68
CA GLU A 304 -16.49 31.63 21.79
C GLU A 304 -15.40 31.71 20.71
N PRO A 305 -15.39 32.77 19.87
CA PRO A 305 -14.44 32.89 18.77
C PRO A 305 -12.99 32.97 19.28
N PRO A 306 -12.01 32.52 18.49
CA PRO A 306 -10.61 32.59 18.87
C PRO A 306 -10.14 34.04 18.92
N SER A 307 -9.32 34.39 19.90
CA SER A 307 -8.76 35.73 20.07
C SER A 307 -7.47 35.69 20.88
N GLY A 308 -6.60 36.68 20.66
CA GLY A 308 -5.33 36.78 21.38
C GLY A 308 -4.13 36.32 20.58
N LEU A 309 -3.02 36.13 21.28
CA LEU A 309 -1.70 35.78 20.73
C LEU A 309 -1.50 34.27 20.74
N THR A 310 -0.30 33.79 20.36
CA THR A 310 0.02 32.34 20.33
C THR A 310 1.06 31.99 21.41
N PRO A 311 0.75 32.08 22.72
CA PRO A 311 1.70 31.83 23.81
C PRO A 311 1.95 30.32 24.04
N MET A 312 2.46 29.62 23.03
CA MET A 312 2.67 28.17 23.08
C MET A 312 3.67 27.74 24.16
N VAL A 313 4.83 28.42 24.26
CA VAL A 313 5.90 28.05 25.19
C VAL A 313 5.47 28.18 26.66
N PRO A 314 4.85 29.29 27.12
CA PRO A 314 4.32 29.38 28.48
C PRO A 314 3.28 28.30 28.82
N VAL A 315 2.39 27.96 27.89
CA VAL A 315 1.32 26.99 28.10
C VAL A 315 1.88 25.57 28.21
N LEU A 316 2.78 25.18 27.30
CA LEU A 316 3.47 23.89 27.40
C LEU A 316 4.25 23.77 28.71
N LYS A 317 4.97 24.82 29.10
CA LYS A 317 5.69 24.84 30.38
C LYS A 317 4.73 24.66 31.57
N LYS A 318 3.55 25.27 31.53
CA LYS A 318 2.50 25.11 32.55
C LYS A 318 1.94 23.69 32.58
N ILE A 319 1.77 23.03 31.43
CA ILE A 319 1.32 21.63 31.32
C ILE A 319 2.37 20.70 31.96
N PHE A 320 3.62 20.81 31.54
CA PHE A 320 4.72 20.00 32.08
C PHE A 320 5.00 20.24 33.58
N GLN A 321 4.67 21.42 34.10
CA GLN A 321 4.82 21.75 35.52
C GLN A 321 3.56 21.43 36.36
N SER A 322 2.42 21.13 35.74
CA SER A 322 1.17 20.83 36.43
C SER A 322 1.18 19.45 37.09
N GLU A 323 0.28 19.22 38.05
CA GLU A 323 0.17 17.94 38.76
C GLU A 323 -0.13 16.73 37.86
N LEU A 324 -0.51 16.92 36.60
CA LEU A 324 -0.66 15.85 35.60
C LEU A 324 0.66 15.12 35.36
N ALA A 325 1.78 15.82 35.34
CA ALA A 325 3.10 15.19 35.27
C ALA A 325 3.53 14.49 36.59
N ARG A 326 2.74 14.63 37.67
CA ARG A 326 3.07 14.16 39.03
C ARG A 326 2.09 13.12 39.61
N ARG A 327 0.84 13.07 39.16
CA ARG A 327 -0.16 12.10 39.65
C ARG A 327 -0.02 10.78 38.90
N GLY A 328 0.49 9.75 39.58
CA GLY A 328 0.37 8.35 39.16
C GLY A 328 1.30 7.96 38.01
N ARG A 329 2.42 7.34 38.34
CA ARG A 329 3.57 7.03 37.47
C ARG A 329 3.32 5.91 36.43
N ASP A 330 2.06 5.65 36.06
CA ASP A 330 1.70 4.46 35.29
C ASP A 330 1.53 4.74 33.78
N LYS A 331 1.30 5.99 33.37
CA LYS A 331 1.16 6.39 31.96
C LYS A 331 2.06 7.59 31.61
N LYS A 332 2.52 7.63 30.35
CA LYS A 332 3.31 8.73 29.75
C LYS A 332 2.39 9.87 29.31
N LEU A 333 2.91 11.08 29.14
CA LEU A 333 2.10 12.19 28.63
C LEU A 333 2.17 12.26 27.09
N LEU A 334 1.02 12.32 26.42
CA LEU A 334 0.91 12.59 24.98
C LEU A 334 0.24 13.96 24.79
N ILE A 335 1.00 14.92 24.26
CA ILE A 335 0.55 16.29 23.92
C ILE A 335 0.47 16.42 22.41
#